data_AF-A0A963SFV4-F1
#
_entry.id   AF-A0A963SFV4-F1
#
_cell.length_a   1.000
_cell.length_b   1.000
_cell.length_c   1.000
_cell.angle_alpha   90.00
_cell.angle_beta   90.00
_cell.angle_gamma   90.00
#
_symmetry.space_group_name_H-M   'P 1'
#
loop_
_entity.id
_entity.type
_entity.pdbx_description
1 polymer ?
#
loop_
_entity_poly.entity_id
_entity_poly.type
_entity_poly.pdbx_seq_one_letter_code
_entity_poly.pdbx_strand_id
1 'polypeptide(L)' 'MTGIPDKDARCARIEQLIAAGQGVCESCREAGISEKTFYRWRKARAERR' A
#
# COMPACT_ATOMS: atom_id res chain seq x y z
N MET A 1 11.92 -11.47 11.14
CA MET A 1 10.87 -10.78 10.35
C MET A 1 11.01 -9.28 10.59
N THR A 2 11.68 -8.57 9.69
CA THR A 2 11.80 -7.11 9.75
C THR A 2 10.43 -6.54 9.36
N GLY A 3 9.62 -6.20 10.36
CA GLY A 3 8.34 -5.53 10.11
C GLY A 3 8.65 -4.21 9.42
N ILE A 4 8.09 -4.00 8.23
CA ILE A 4 8.18 -2.70 7.56
C ILE A 4 7.57 -1.67 8.52
N PRO A 5 8.37 -0.74 9.08
CA PRO A 5 7.81 0.34 9.86
C PRO A 5 6.92 1.17 8.93
N ASP A 6 5.82 1.70 9.47
CA ASP A 6 4.89 2.55 8.71
C ASP A 6 4.11 1.88 7.57
N LYS A 7 3.79 0.57 7.69
CA LYS A 7 2.92 -0.10 6.71
C LYS A 7 1.59 0.65 6.47
N ASP A 8 1.00 1.24 7.51
CA ASP A 8 -0.26 1.97 7.40
C ASP A 8 -0.09 3.29 6.66
N ALA A 9 0.97 4.05 6.96
CA ALA A 9 1.26 5.30 6.25
C ALA A 9 1.60 5.05 4.77
N ARG A 10 2.36 4.01 4.46
CA ARG A 10 2.64 3.61 3.07
C ARG A 10 1.37 3.19 2.35
N CYS A 11 0.51 2.40 2.98
CA CYS A 11 -0.78 2.01 2.40
C CYS A 11 -1.65 3.24 2.13
N ALA A 12 -1.74 4.16 3.10
CA ALA A 12 -2.47 5.42 2.93
C ALA A 12 -1.88 6.29 1.81
N ARG A 13 -0.55 6.34 1.67
CA ARG A 13 0.12 7.07 0.58
C ARG A 13 -0.26 6.47 -0.78
N ILE A 14 -0.20 5.15 -0.90
CA ILE A 14 -0.58 4.44 -2.14
C ILE A 14 -2.05 4.70 -2.46
N GLU A 15 -2.94 4.62 -1.47
CA GLU A 15 -4.37 4.89 -1.67
C GLU A 15 -4.62 6.34 -2.11
N GLN A 16 -3.87 7.32 -1.58
CA GLN A 16 -3.93 8.72 -2.03
C GLN A 16 -3.46 8.88 -3.48
N LEU A 17 -2.37 8.22 -3.88
CA LEU A 17 -1.87 8.24 -5.25
C LEU A 17 -2.87 7.59 -6.21
N ILE A 18 -3.44 6.44 -5.83
CA ILE A 18 -4.49 5.78 -6.61
C ILE A 18 -5.74 6.67 -6.74
N ALA A 19 -6.16 7.31 -5.65
CA ALA A 19 -7.29 8.24 -5.67
C ALA A 19 -7.01 9.49 -6.53
N ALA A 20 -5.74 9.90 -6.64
CA ALA A 20 -5.29 10.96 -7.53
C ALA A 20 -5.23 10.53 -9.02
N GLY A 21 -5.54 9.27 -9.33
CA GLY A 21 -5.53 8.71 -10.68
C GLY A 21 -4.25 7.97 -11.06
N GLN A 22 -3.31 7.81 -10.12
CA GLN A 22 -2.06 7.09 -10.37
C GLN A 22 -2.26 5.57 -10.33
N GLY A 23 -1.54 4.84 -11.18
CA GLY A 23 -1.62 3.37 -11.20
C GLY A 23 -1.10 2.76 -9.89
N VAL A 24 -1.63 1.59 -9.52
CA VAL A 24 -1.15 0.79 -8.38
C VAL A 24 0.34 0.49 -8.51
N CYS A 25 0.83 0.16 -9.71
CA CYS A 25 2.24 -0.16 -9.96
C CYS A 25 3.17 1.04 -9.67
N GLU A 26 2.84 2.22 -10.17
CA GLU A 26 3.61 3.45 -9.91
C GLU A 26 3.59 3.80 -8.42
N SER A 27 2.41 3.74 -7.81
CA SER A 27 2.24 4.03 -6.39
C SER A 27 3.03 3.07 -5.50
N CYS A 28 3.06 1.78 -5.85
CA CYS A 28 3.88 0.77 -5.17
C CYS A 28 5.38 1.05 -5.31
N ARG A 29 5.82 1.46 -6.51
CA ARG A 29 7.22 1.82 -6.77
C ARG A 29 7.64 3.06 -5.96
N GLU A 30 6.81 4.09 -5.93
CA GLU A 30 7.01 5.30 -5.11
C GLU A 30 7.05 4.99 -3.62
N ALA A 31 6.16 4.11 -3.14
CA ALA A 31 6.14 3.68 -1.74
C ALA A 31 7.25 2.68 -1.36
N GLY A 32 8.04 2.22 -2.34
CA GLY A 32 9.12 1.25 -2.13
C GLY A 32 8.61 -0.12 -1.65
N ILE A 33 7.41 -0.52 -2.06
CA ILE A 33 6.84 -1.84 -1.72
C ILE A 33 6.37 -2.57 -2.97
N SER A 34 6.44 -3.89 -2.94
CA SER A 34 5.88 -4.71 -4.02
C SER A 34 4.35 -4.69 -4.00
N GLU A 35 3.73 -4.82 -5.17
CA GLU A 35 2.27 -4.95 -5.31
C GLU A 35 1.70 -6.07 -4.44
N LYS A 36 2.40 -7.21 -4.35
CA LYS A 36 2.01 -8.32 -3.48
C LYS A 36 1.86 -7.91 -2.01
N THR A 37 2.74 -7.05 -1.52
CA THR A 37 2.68 -6.51 -0.15
C THR A 37 1.51 -5.57 0.01
N PHE A 38 1.28 -4.68 -0.98
CA PHE A 38 0.13 -3.78 -0.98
C PHE A 38 -1.20 -4.54 -0.96
N TYR A 39 -1.39 -5.53 -1.84
CA TYR A 39 -2.61 -6.35 -1.85
C TYR A 39 -2.82 -7.10 -0.54
N ARG A 40 -1.75 -7.64 0.06
CA ARG A 40 -1.83 -8.32 1.36
C ARG A 40 -2.26 -7.37 2.47
N TRP A 41 -1.72 -6.16 2.52
CA TRP A 41 -2.11 -5.15 3.50
C TRP A 41 -3.54 -4.66 3.27
N ARG A 42 -3.91 -4.37 2.03
CA ARG A 42 -5.26 -3.97 1.65
C ARG A 42 -6.30 -5.02 2.06
N LYS A 43 -6.01 -6.31 1.84
CA LYS A 43 -6.89 -7.41 2.28
C LYS A 43 -7.02 -7.43 3.81
N ALA A 44 -5.90 -7.41 4.53
CA ALA A 44 -5.90 -7.38 6.00
C ALA A 44 -6.62 -6.15 6.59
N ARG A 45 -6.65 -5.03 5.87
CA ARG A 45 -7.37 -3.80 6.24
C ARG A 45 -8.87 -3.93 5.94
N ALA A 46 -9.24 -4.53 4.81
CA ALA A 46 -10.62 -4.80 4.45
C ALA A 46 -11.30 -5.81 5.39
N GLU A 47 -10.57 -6.82 5.87
CA GLU A 47 -11.06 -7.79 6.87
C GLU A 47 -11.22 -7.19 8.27
N ARG A 48 -10.70 -5.98 8.52
CA ARG A 48 -10.88 -5.23 9.76
C ARG A 48 -12.04 -4.22 9.71
N ARG A 49 -12.72 -4.07 8.58
CA ARG A 49 -13.84 -3.13 8.40
C ARG A 49 -15.19 -3.81 8.52
#